data_AF-A0A166N201-F1
#
_entry.id   AF-A0A166N201-F1
#
_cell.length_a   1.000
_cell.length_b   1.000
_cell.length_c   1.000
_cell.angle_alpha   90.00
_cell.angle_beta   90.00
_cell.angle_gamma   90.00
#
_symmetry.space_group_name_H-M   'P 1'
#
loop_
_entity.id
_entity.type
_entity.pdbx_description
1 polymer ?
#
loop_
_entity_poly.entity_id
_entity_poly.type
_entity_poly.pdbx_seq_one_letter_code
_entity_poly.pdbx_strand_id
1 'polypeptide(L)'
;LVSRCPACFSESRYGRTLSEGLDFHVAGDGNFSHRHNVRAGDCPPFSYTTVYELDAQRVRDMEERLVAAGKRPQGKYKGGVPDEALDACQDSHTAGSSAKHKSASDKFDDKGLMALVCRHDIPLCFTNITDPGEGQKYMLASMEWLFEQLPPTATVGAFYDVGCITDRTRQLVRRQTHFGGRYDILRPGVTERLVFVTSAMHAYAHQWACQIVYNPRMKDGMGLSDGEGTERLWSALRMLIPILRVVSRLRRHVLIDRQLLRMGRKMRNGLPQYLRRRAKTAVTKAAKANVELVNSGHGRDFLKQQWEHQRKAETSVRSRTSDVACDSSEH
;
A
#
# COMPACT_ATOMS: atom_id res chain seq x y z
N LEU A 1 10.97 15.60 -5.02
CA LEU A 1 10.65 14.88 -3.76
C LEU A 1 11.50 15.32 -2.56
N VAL A 2 12.79 15.66 -2.72
CA VAL A 2 13.67 16.19 -1.66
C VAL A 2 13.04 17.34 -0.88
N SER A 3 12.48 18.31 -1.60
CA SER A 3 11.78 19.45 -0.99
C SER A 3 10.56 19.05 -0.17
N ARG A 4 10.02 17.82 -0.28
CA ARG A 4 8.89 17.34 0.55
C ARG A 4 9.38 16.68 1.84
N CYS A 5 10.29 15.72 1.72
CA CYS A 5 10.86 14.98 2.83
C CYS A 5 12.37 14.76 2.60
N PRO A 6 13.25 15.66 3.08
CA PRO A 6 14.68 15.50 2.89
C PRO A 6 15.18 14.20 3.53
N ALA A 7 14.66 13.83 4.71
CA ALA A 7 15.01 12.59 5.40
C ALA A 7 14.74 11.29 4.62
N CYS A 8 13.85 11.31 3.61
CA CYS A 8 13.70 10.18 2.69
C CYS A 8 14.55 10.35 1.43
N PHE A 9 14.50 11.53 0.82
CA PHE A 9 14.88 11.69 -0.59
C PHE A 9 16.22 12.40 -0.79
N SER A 10 16.94 12.79 0.26
CA SER A 10 18.26 13.43 0.14
C SER A 10 19.44 12.45 0.16
N GLU A 11 19.20 11.15 0.09
CA GLU A 11 20.28 10.15 0.02
C GLU A 11 21.03 10.23 -1.33
N SER A 12 22.28 9.77 -1.35
CA SER A 12 23.12 9.76 -2.57
C SER A 12 23.38 8.35 -3.12
N ARG A 13 23.06 7.30 -2.36
CA ARG A 13 23.25 5.90 -2.73
C ARG A 13 21.91 5.17 -2.68
N TYR A 14 21.69 4.33 -3.68
CA TYR A 14 20.43 3.63 -3.91
C TYR A 14 20.71 2.21 -4.39
N GLY A 15 19.72 1.33 -4.28
CA GLY A 15 19.84 -0.09 -4.62
C GLY A 15 19.91 -0.99 -3.40
N ARG A 16 19.47 -0.52 -2.22
CA ARG A 16 19.40 -1.39 -1.04
C ARG A 16 18.50 -2.59 -1.32
N THR A 17 19.00 -3.76 -0.99
CA THR A 17 18.25 -5.01 -1.07
C THR A 17 17.13 -5.04 -0.02
N LEU A 18 16.24 -6.02 -0.12
CA LEU A 18 15.18 -6.21 0.88
C LEU A 18 15.76 -6.44 2.28
N SER A 19 16.81 -7.25 2.41
CA SER A 19 17.47 -7.52 3.70
C SER A 19 18.14 -6.27 4.30
N GLU A 20 18.56 -5.33 3.47
CA GLU A 20 19.10 -4.02 3.89
C GLU A 20 18.01 -2.97 4.16
N GLY A 21 16.74 -3.33 3.96
CA GLY A 21 15.58 -2.50 4.29
C GLY A 21 15.13 -1.53 3.21
N LEU A 22 15.54 -1.76 1.95
CA LEU A 22 15.15 -0.97 0.78
C LEU A 22 15.52 0.53 0.90
N ASP A 23 15.39 1.28 -0.19
CA ASP A 23 15.68 2.72 -0.16
C ASP A 23 14.50 3.53 0.38
N PHE A 24 13.29 3.18 -0.05
CA PHE A 24 12.09 3.94 0.27
C PHE A 24 10.99 3.05 0.82
N HIS A 25 10.36 3.47 1.92
CA HIS A 25 9.07 2.93 2.34
C HIS A 25 7.99 3.99 2.11
N VAL A 26 6.90 3.58 1.47
CA VAL A 26 5.74 4.43 1.18
C VAL A 26 4.46 3.68 1.53
N ALA A 27 3.44 4.40 1.96
CA ALA A 27 2.13 3.83 2.27
C ALA A 27 1.05 4.49 1.43
N GLY A 28 0.18 3.68 0.85
CA GLY A 28 -0.96 4.12 0.05
C GLY A 28 -2.25 3.50 0.57
N ASP A 29 -3.31 4.29 0.58
CA ASP A 29 -4.64 3.86 0.99
C ASP A 29 -5.71 4.78 0.37
N GLY A 30 -6.95 4.29 0.26
CA GLY A 30 -8.11 5.00 -0.23
C GLY A 30 -9.15 5.28 0.86
N ASN A 31 -9.52 6.54 1.04
CA ASN A 31 -10.57 6.96 1.97
C ASN A 31 -11.88 7.33 1.26
N PHE A 32 -12.90 6.49 1.43
CA PHE A 32 -14.22 6.62 0.83
C PHE A 32 -15.18 7.58 1.56
N SER A 33 -14.72 8.23 2.65
CA SER A 33 -15.52 9.28 3.32
C SER A 33 -15.40 10.63 2.60
N HIS A 34 -14.26 10.85 1.93
CA HIS A 34 -13.97 12.03 1.12
C HIS A 34 -14.72 12.01 -0.22
N ARG A 35 -16.05 12.01 -0.19
CA ARG A 35 -16.90 12.07 -1.39
C ARG A 35 -17.16 13.50 -1.85
N HIS A 36 -17.49 13.71 -3.12
CA HIS A 36 -17.96 14.99 -3.68
C HIS A 36 -19.36 14.80 -4.26
N ASN A 37 -20.29 15.71 -3.97
CA ASN A 37 -21.65 15.63 -4.48
C ASN A 37 -21.71 16.14 -5.92
N VAL A 38 -22.36 15.39 -6.82
CA VAL A 38 -22.62 15.85 -8.20
C VAL A 38 -23.32 17.21 -8.22
N ARG A 39 -24.23 17.46 -7.26
CA ARG A 39 -24.97 18.73 -7.12
C ARG A 39 -24.11 19.94 -6.75
N ALA A 40 -22.89 19.74 -6.24
CA ALA A 40 -21.98 20.84 -5.95
C ALA A 40 -21.41 21.46 -7.24
N GLY A 41 -21.45 20.72 -8.35
CA GLY A 41 -21.12 21.18 -9.69
C GLY A 41 -19.68 21.67 -9.84
N ASP A 42 -19.45 22.35 -10.95
CA ASP A 42 -18.19 22.99 -11.27
C ASP A 42 -18.24 24.49 -10.93
N CYS A 43 -17.07 25.09 -10.75
CA CYS A 43 -16.93 26.54 -10.68
C CYS A 43 -16.36 27.07 -12.00
N PRO A 44 -16.45 28.38 -12.26
CA PRO A 44 -15.74 29.01 -13.37
C PRO A 44 -14.26 28.62 -13.35
N PRO A 45 -13.65 28.34 -14.52
CA PRO A 45 -12.27 27.92 -14.60
C PRO A 45 -11.36 29.02 -14.05
N PHE A 46 -10.36 28.61 -13.28
CA PHE A 46 -9.28 29.48 -12.83
C PHE A 46 -7.95 28.72 -12.88
N SER A 47 -6.86 29.46 -13.05
CA SER A 47 -5.54 28.85 -13.12
C SER A 47 -5.04 28.50 -11.71
N TYR A 48 -4.77 27.23 -11.48
CA TYR A 48 -4.07 26.74 -10.29
C TYR A 48 -3.25 25.51 -10.65
N THR A 49 -1.95 25.54 -10.36
CA THR A 49 -1.07 24.39 -10.54
C THR A 49 -1.00 23.63 -9.22
N THR A 50 -1.57 22.43 -9.20
CA THR A 50 -1.55 21.54 -8.03
C THR A 50 -0.15 20.99 -7.81
N VAL A 51 0.20 20.75 -6.54
CA VAL A 51 1.52 20.23 -6.17
C VAL A 51 1.45 18.73 -5.90
N TYR A 52 0.37 18.24 -5.30
CA TYR A 52 0.22 16.87 -4.84
C TYR A 52 -0.73 16.03 -5.69
N GLU A 53 -1.56 16.65 -6.52
CA GLU A 53 -2.52 15.89 -7.32
C GLU A 53 -1.82 15.09 -8.42
N LEU A 54 -2.16 13.81 -8.52
CA LEU A 54 -1.81 13.00 -9.68
C LEU A 54 -2.79 13.28 -10.81
N ASP A 55 -2.25 13.31 -12.03
CA ASP A 55 -3.07 13.37 -13.23
C ASP A 55 -4.00 12.15 -13.31
N ALA A 56 -5.31 12.41 -13.39
CA ALA A 56 -6.34 11.40 -13.51
C ALA A 56 -6.17 10.54 -14.78
N GLN A 57 -5.52 11.06 -15.84
CA GLN A 57 -5.24 10.26 -17.04
C GLN A 57 -4.32 9.07 -16.73
N ARG A 58 -3.34 9.22 -15.83
CA ARG A 58 -2.44 8.12 -15.44
C ARG A 58 -3.19 6.97 -14.79
N VAL A 59 -4.23 7.29 -14.02
CA VAL A 59 -5.09 6.29 -13.38
C VAL A 59 -5.93 5.57 -14.43
N ARG A 60 -6.48 6.30 -15.41
CA ARG A 60 -7.22 5.72 -16.54
C ARG A 60 -6.33 4.81 -17.40
N ASP A 61 -5.13 5.25 -17.74
CA ASP A 61 -4.17 4.46 -18.51
C ASP A 61 -3.75 3.17 -17.76
N MET A 62 -3.65 3.24 -16.43
CA MET A 62 -3.38 2.07 -15.60
C MET A 62 -4.57 1.10 -15.59
N GLU A 63 -5.80 1.60 -15.50
CA GLU A 63 -7.01 0.78 -15.61
C GLU A 63 -7.11 0.07 -16.95
N GLU A 64 -6.91 0.78 -18.06
CA GLU A 64 -6.93 0.20 -19.40
C GLU A 64 -5.91 -0.93 -19.54
N ARG A 65 -4.69 -0.73 -19.01
CA ARG A 65 -3.67 -1.77 -18.98
C ARG A 65 -4.07 -2.97 -18.11
N LEU A 66 -4.67 -2.75 -16.94
CA LEU A 66 -5.13 -3.83 -16.06
C LEU A 66 -6.24 -4.65 -16.71
N VAL A 67 -7.26 -3.98 -17.25
CA VAL A 67 -8.37 -4.61 -17.97
C VAL A 67 -7.86 -5.39 -19.18
N ALA A 68 -6.95 -4.82 -19.98
CA ALA A 68 -6.39 -5.49 -21.13
C ALA A 68 -5.58 -6.74 -20.74
N ALA A 69 -4.80 -6.65 -19.66
CA ALA A 69 -3.94 -7.75 -19.23
C ALA A 69 -4.72 -8.86 -18.48
N GLY A 70 -5.77 -8.50 -17.75
CA GLY A 70 -6.66 -9.43 -17.05
C GLY A 70 -7.47 -10.36 -17.98
N LYS A 71 -7.66 -9.99 -19.26
CA LYS A 71 -8.35 -10.85 -20.25
C LYS A 71 -7.59 -12.13 -20.56
N ARG A 72 -6.26 -12.17 -20.36
CA ARG A 72 -5.40 -13.31 -20.71
C ARG A 72 -4.24 -13.43 -19.71
N PRO A 73 -4.51 -13.85 -18.45
CA PRO A 73 -3.44 -14.11 -17.49
C PRO A 73 -2.59 -15.29 -18.00
N GLN A 74 -1.26 -15.13 -17.97
CA GLN A 74 -0.30 -16.15 -18.41
C GLN A 74 0.87 -16.32 -17.43
N GLY A 75 1.02 -15.39 -16.49
CA GLY A 75 2.02 -15.45 -15.44
C GLY A 75 1.65 -16.46 -14.37
N LYS A 76 2.60 -16.72 -13.48
CA LYS A 76 2.42 -17.54 -12.29
C LYS A 76 2.80 -16.72 -11.08
N TYR A 77 2.00 -16.80 -10.03
CA TYR A 77 2.34 -16.21 -8.76
C TYR A 77 3.49 -16.98 -8.09
N LYS A 78 4.48 -16.25 -7.58
CA LYS A 78 5.70 -16.75 -6.95
C LYS A 78 5.95 -16.10 -5.59
N GLY A 79 4.95 -15.41 -5.02
CA GLY A 79 5.08 -14.74 -3.72
C GLY A 79 4.98 -15.67 -2.51
N GLY A 80 4.82 -16.99 -2.70
CA GLY A 80 4.91 -17.97 -1.62
C GLY A 80 3.68 -18.07 -0.71
N VAL A 81 2.54 -17.52 -1.13
CA VAL A 81 1.24 -17.74 -0.49
C VAL A 81 0.43 -18.72 -1.36
N PRO A 82 -0.26 -19.73 -0.79
CA PRO A 82 -1.18 -20.57 -1.57
C PRO A 82 -2.28 -19.75 -2.26
N ASP A 83 -2.66 -20.15 -3.47
CA ASP A 83 -3.68 -19.43 -4.26
C ASP A 83 -5.02 -19.39 -3.52
N GLU A 84 -5.40 -20.46 -2.83
CA GLU A 84 -6.65 -20.56 -2.06
C GLU A 84 -6.68 -19.54 -0.91
N ALA A 85 -5.53 -19.25 -0.29
CA ALA A 85 -5.42 -18.23 0.75
C ALA A 85 -5.52 -16.81 0.16
N LEU A 86 -5.03 -16.60 -1.07
CA LEU A 86 -5.20 -15.32 -1.77
C LEU A 86 -6.63 -15.12 -2.24
N ASP A 87 -7.28 -16.17 -2.74
CA ASP A 87 -8.70 -16.16 -3.14
C ASP A 87 -9.59 -15.81 -1.95
N ALA A 88 -9.45 -16.52 -0.82
CA ALA A 88 -10.20 -16.22 0.40
C ALA A 88 -9.94 -14.79 0.94
N CYS A 89 -8.71 -14.30 0.77
CA CYS A 89 -8.37 -12.93 1.12
C CYS A 89 -9.09 -11.93 0.20
N GLN A 90 -9.06 -12.16 -1.11
CA GLN A 90 -9.72 -11.33 -2.10
C GLN A 90 -11.24 -11.29 -1.89
N ASP A 91 -11.86 -12.42 -1.59
CA ASP A 91 -13.30 -12.50 -1.30
C ASP A 91 -13.66 -11.70 -0.05
N SER A 92 -12.85 -11.79 1.02
CA SER A 92 -13.07 -11.05 2.27
C SER A 92 -13.03 -9.53 2.04
N HIS A 93 -12.05 -9.03 1.30
CA HIS A 93 -11.95 -7.60 0.97
C HIS A 93 -13.03 -7.14 -0.02
N THR A 94 -13.41 -8.00 -0.97
CA THR A 94 -14.49 -7.71 -1.93
C THR A 94 -15.83 -7.65 -1.22
N ALA A 95 -16.14 -8.57 -0.30
CA ALA A 95 -17.35 -8.54 0.51
C ALA A 95 -17.42 -7.28 1.39
N GLY A 96 -16.32 -6.92 2.05
CA GLY A 96 -16.24 -5.71 2.88
C GLY A 96 -16.38 -4.40 2.09
N SER A 97 -15.89 -4.37 0.85
CA SER A 97 -15.99 -3.21 -0.05
C SER A 97 -17.37 -3.11 -0.72
N SER A 98 -17.87 -4.21 -1.29
CA SER A 98 -19.15 -4.26 -2.02
C SER A 98 -20.36 -3.93 -1.13
N ALA A 99 -20.34 -4.34 0.14
CA ALA A 99 -21.37 -3.95 1.12
C ALA A 99 -21.43 -2.42 1.35
N LYS A 100 -20.30 -1.70 1.22
CA LYS A 100 -20.22 -0.24 1.37
C LYS A 100 -20.63 0.53 0.10
N HIS A 101 -20.62 -0.12 -1.07
CA HIS A 101 -20.84 0.54 -2.37
C HIS A 101 -22.28 0.48 -2.89
N LYS A 102 -23.09 -0.50 -2.49
CA LYS A 102 -24.45 -0.72 -3.06
C LYS A 102 -25.49 0.36 -2.79
N SER A 103 -25.26 1.34 -1.90
CA SER A 103 -26.31 2.29 -1.47
C SER A 103 -26.11 3.77 -1.86
N ALA A 104 -25.03 4.14 -2.58
CA ALA A 104 -24.64 5.55 -2.69
C ALA A 104 -24.14 6.05 -4.06
N SER A 105 -24.12 5.23 -5.12
CA SER A 105 -23.32 5.53 -6.32
C SER A 105 -23.72 6.77 -7.10
N ASP A 106 -25.00 7.15 -7.12
CA ASP A 106 -25.48 8.15 -8.10
C ASP A 106 -25.44 9.59 -7.59
N LYS A 107 -25.13 9.77 -6.31
CA LYS A 107 -25.07 11.11 -5.68
C LYS A 107 -23.69 11.73 -5.72
N PHE A 108 -22.65 10.92 -5.98
CA PHE A 108 -21.26 11.33 -5.87
C PHE A 108 -20.48 11.04 -7.16
N ASP A 109 -19.88 12.09 -7.74
CA ASP A 109 -18.95 12.01 -8.88
C ASP A 109 -17.54 11.58 -8.44
N ASP A 110 -17.08 12.05 -7.27
CA ASP A 110 -15.93 11.48 -6.58
C ASP A 110 -16.39 10.65 -5.37
N LYS A 111 -15.98 9.39 -5.32
CA LYS A 111 -16.36 8.38 -4.31
C LYS A 111 -15.36 8.28 -3.16
N GLY A 112 -14.20 8.92 -3.27
CA GLY A 112 -13.17 8.94 -2.23
C GLY A 112 -11.89 9.65 -2.68
N LEU A 113 -10.85 9.52 -1.86
CA LEU A 113 -9.49 9.98 -2.16
C LEU A 113 -8.50 8.83 -1.96
N MET A 114 -7.63 8.57 -2.92
CA MET A 114 -6.40 7.80 -2.72
C MET A 114 -5.29 8.78 -2.36
N ALA A 115 -4.43 8.44 -1.40
CA ALA A 115 -3.20 9.17 -1.15
C ALA A 115 -2.00 8.23 -1.01
N LEU A 116 -0.82 8.80 -1.26
CA LEU A 116 0.47 8.18 -0.98
C LEU A 116 1.25 9.07 0.00
N VAL A 117 1.85 8.46 1.02
CA VAL A 117 2.73 9.12 1.99
C VAL A 117 4.08 8.40 2.07
N CYS A 118 5.14 9.11 2.47
CA CYS A 118 6.42 8.46 2.77
C CYS A 118 6.44 7.85 4.18
N ARG A 119 7.52 7.14 4.51
CA ARG A 119 7.79 6.57 5.85
C ARG A 119 7.65 7.55 7.02
N HIS A 120 7.82 8.85 6.77
CA HIS A 120 7.68 9.91 7.76
C HIS A 120 6.27 10.52 7.80
N ASP A 121 5.29 9.81 7.22
CA ASP A 121 3.88 10.19 7.10
C ASP A 121 3.64 11.46 6.24
N ILE A 122 4.68 11.98 5.56
CA ILE A 122 4.56 13.19 4.73
C ILE A 122 3.86 12.85 3.42
N PRO A 123 2.80 13.58 3.03
CA PRO A 123 2.11 13.38 1.75
C PRO A 123 3.08 13.46 0.57
N LEU A 124 2.86 12.59 -0.41
CA LEU A 124 3.58 12.55 -1.68
C LEU A 124 2.63 12.85 -2.83
N CYS A 125 1.45 12.24 -2.87
CA CYS A 125 0.46 12.57 -3.87
C CYS A 125 -0.95 12.14 -3.43
N PHE A 126 -1.97 12.61 -4.15
CA PHE A 126 -3.33 12.15 -4.02
C PHE A 126 -4.05 12.12 -5.37
N THR A 127 -5.14 11.37 -5.48
CA THR A 127 -6.06 11.39 -6.62
C THR A 127 -7.48 11.09 -6.13
N ASN A 128 -8.49 11.61 -6.82
CA ASN A 128 -9.87 11.21 -6.56
C ASN A 128 -10.08 9.75 -6.96
N ILE A 129 -10.93 9.06 -6.19
CA ILE A 129 -11.48 7.76 -6.54
C ILE A 129 -12.83 8.03 -7.21
N THR A 130 -12.94 7.75 -8.51
CA THR A 130 -14.13 8.12 -9.32
C THR A 130 -15.10 6.97 -9.53
N ASP A 131 -14.62 5.74 -9.42
CA ASP A 131 -15.38 4.55 -9.79
C ASP A 131 -15.27 3.46 -8.71
N PRO A 132 -16.21 2.50 -8.71
CA PRO A 132 -16.19 1.36 -7.82
C PRO A 132 -15.38 0.19 -8.41
N GLY A 133 -14.57 0.43 -9.44
CA GLY A 133 -13.80 -0.59 -10.17
C GLY A 133 -12.59 -1.13 -9.39
N GLU A 134 -11.61 -1.66 -10.10
CA GLU A 134 -10.41 -2.28 -9.51
C GLU A 134 -9.56 -1.23 -8.77
N GLY A 135 -9.70 -1.17 -7.43
CA GLY A 135 -9.01 -0.18 -6.58
C GLY A 135 -7.47 -0.21 -6.69
N GLN A 136 -6.90 -1.30 -7.20
CA GLN A 136 -5.45 -1.47 -7.36
C GLN A 136 -4.83 -0.45 -8.33
N LYS A 137 -5.60 0.04 -9.33
CA LYS A 137 -5.12 1.01 -10.33
C LYS A 137 -4.57 2.28 -9.70
N TYR A 138 -5.19 2.76 -8.61
CA TYR A 138 -4.79 3.98 -7.94
C TYR A 138 -3.42 3.81 -7.27
N MET A 139 -3.18 2.66 -6.64
CA MET A 139 -1.90 2.34 -6.04
C MET A 139 -0.82 2.14 -7.11
N LEU A 140 -1.12 1.39 -8.17
CA LEU A 140 -0.17 1.12 -9.26
C LEU A 140 0.21 2.38 -10.04
N ALA A 141 -0.75 3.26 -10.34
CA ALA A 141 -0.48 4.56 -10.97
C ALA A 141 0.37 5.46 -10.05
N SER A 142 0.11 5.43 -8.74
CA SER A 142 0.92 6.16 -7.75
C SER A 142 2.36 5.61 -7.67
N MET A 143 2.54 4.29 -7.77
CA MET A 143 3.87 3.69 -7.83
C MET A 143 4.59 4.06 -9.12
N GLU A 144 3.93 3.96 -10.28
CA GLU A 144 4.54 4.36 -11.56
C GLU A 144 5.00 5.81 -11.53
N TRP A 145 4.14 6.73 -11.06
CA TRP A 145 4.52 8.13 -10.85
C TRP A 145 5.70 8.26 -9.89
N LEU A 146 5.71 7.54 -8.75
CA LEU A 146 6.81 7.61 -7.79
C LEU A 146 8.13 7.18 -8.43
N PHE A 147 8.16 6.06 -9.16
CA PHE A 147 9.37 5.57 -9.81
C PHE A 147 9.90 6.50 -10.91
N GLU A 148 9.06 7.31 -11.55
CA GLU A 148 9.51 8.40 -12.44
C GLU A 148 10.29 9.49 -11.71
N GLN A 149 10.04 9.66 -10.40
CA GLN A 149 10.72 10.66 -9.58
C GLN A 149 11.98 10.12 -8.89
N LEU A 150 12.23 8.81 -8.99
CA LEU A 150 13.30 8.12 -8.27
C LEU A 150 14.45 7.71 -9.21
N PRO A 151 15.68 7.58 -8.67
CA PRO A 151 16.80 7.02 -9.43
C PRO A 151 16.50 5.61 -9.97
N PRO A 152 17.09 5.21 -11.11
CA PRO A 152 16.81 3.91 -11.73
C PRO A 152 17.13 2.69 -10.87
N THR A 153 18.05 2.81 -9.90
CA THR A 153 18.43 1.72 -8.99
C THR A 153 17.63 1.70 -7.69
N ALA A 154 16.80 2.73 -7.42
CA ALA A 154 16.06 2.84 -6.17
C ALA A 154 15.07 1.70 -5.94
N THR A 155 15.03 1.16 -4.73
CA THR A 155 14.09 0.12 -4.32
C THR A 155 13.00 0.68 -3.38
N VAL A 156 11.79 0.12 -3.47
CA VAL A 156 10.60 0.64 -2.79
C VAL A 156 9.81 -0.48 -2.10
N GLY A 157 9.56 -0.31 -0.81
CA GLY A 157 8.57 -1.06 -0.04
C GLY A 157 7.24 -0.29 0.00
N ALA A 158 6.21 -0.85 -0.63
CA ALA A 158 4.89 -0.25 -0.79
C ALA A 158 3.89 -0.91 0.17
N PHE A 159 3.51 -0.18 1.20
CA PHE A 159 2.48 -0.58 2.15
C PHE A 159 1.11 -0.28 1.56
N TYR A 160 0.29 -1.31 1.39
CA TYR A 160 -1.05 -1.23 0.84
C TYR A 160 -1.92 -2.33 1.41
N ASP A 161 -3.15 -1.99 1.80
CA ASP A 161 -4.09 -2.91 2.45
C ASP A 161 -4.29 -4.17 1.62
N VAL A 162 -4.54 -4.05 0.32
CA VAL A 162 -4.66 -5.22 -0.59
C VAL A 162 -3.37 -5.47 -1.36
N GLY A 163 -2.22 -5.21 -0.73
CA GLY A 163 -0.89 -5.39 -1.32
C GLY A 163 -0.61 -6.83 -1.77
N CYS A 164 -1.09 -7.83 -1.04
CA CYS A 164 -0.94 -9.24 -1.43
C CYS A 164 -1.69 -9.58 -2.73
N ILE A 165 -2.93 -9.10 -2.87
CA ILE A 165 -3.76 -9.29 -4.07
C ILE A 165 -3.14 -8.51 -5.24
N THR A 166 -2.68 -7.28 -4.98
CA THR A 166 -2.05 -6.43 -6.00
C THR A 166 -0.76 -7.04 -6.53
N ASP A 167 0.07 -7.61 -5.66
CA ASP A 167 1.28 -8.30 -6.08
C ASP A 167 0.97 -9.57 -6.88
N ARG A 168 -0.05 -10.34 -6.47
CA ARG A 168 -0.55 -11.49 -7.24
C ARG A 168 -1.02 -11.07 -8.63
N THR A 169 -1.91 -10.08 -8.74
CA THR A 169 -2.41 -9.54 -10.02
C THR A 169 -1.26 -9.20 -10.94
N ARG A 170 -0.29 -8.41 -10.45
CA ARG A 170 0.91 -8.04 -11.22
C ARG A 170 1.67 -9.25 -11.75
N GLN A 171 1.91 -10.25 -10.91
CA GLN A 171 2.66 -11.44 -11.33
C GLN A 171 1.91 -12.30 -12.34
N LEU A 172 0.58 -12.42 -12.22
CA LEU A 172 -0.27 -13.19 -13.15
C LEU A 172 -0.41 -12.53 -14.52
N VAL A 173 -0.39 -11.20 -14.59
CA VAL A 173 -0.48 -10.48 -15.88
C VAL A 173 0.86 -10.36 -16.61
N ARG A 174 1.97 -10.69 -15.95
CA ARG A 174 3.29 -10.77 -16.60
C ARG A 174 3.31 -11.91 -17.59
N ARG A 175 3.78 -11.63 -18.80
CA ARG A 175 3.89 -12.63 -19.86
C ARG A 175 5.07 -12.37 -20.77
N GLN A 176 5.56 -13.44 -21.39
CA GLN A 176 6.55 -13.32 -22.46
C GLN A 176 5.86 -12.79 -23.71
N THR A 177 6.48 -11.85 -24.40
CA THR A 177 5.98 -11.33 -25.67
C THR A 177 6.52 -12.19 -26.83
N HIS A 178 5.80 -12.19 -27.95
CA HIS A 178 6.20 -12.94 -29.15
C HIS A 178 7.59 -12.56 -29.68
N PHE A 179 8.07 -11.35 -29.36
CA PHE A 179 9.39 -10.84 -29.75
C PHE A 179 10.48 -11.08 -28.69
N GLY A 180 10.27 -12.00 -27.74
CA GLY A 180 11.27 -12.36 -26.72
C GLY A 180 11.37 -11.39 -25.53
N GLY A 181 10.52 -10.36 -25.47
CA GLY A 181 10.44 -9.45 -24.33
C GLY A 181 9.55 -9.97 -23.20
N ARG A 182 9.43 -9.19 -22.12
CA ARG A 182 8.45 -9.43 -21.04
C ARG A 182 7.48 -8.25 -20.97
N TYR A 183 6.19 -8.52 -21.10
CA TYR A 183 5.16 -7.57 -20.74
C TYR A 183 5.00 -7.52 -19.23
N ASP A 184 4.91 -6.31 -18.71
CA ASP A 184 4.60 -6.02 -17.31
C ASP A 184 3.60 -4.86 -17.28
N ILE A 185 2.75 -4.83 -16.26
CA ILE A 185 1.79 -3.75 -16.07
C ILE A 185 2.49 -2.45 -15.70
N LEU A 186 3.59 -2.54 -14.97
CA LEU A 186 4.46 -1.41 -14.63
C LEU A 186 5.56 -1.25 -15.68
N ARG A 187 6.19 -0.07 -15.69
CA ARG A 187 7.33 0.20 -16.58
C ARG A 187 8.50 -0.78 -16.37
N PRO A 188 9.33 -1.01 -17.39
CA PRO A 188 10.48 -1.90 -17.29
C PRO A 188 11.37 -1.59 -16.08
N GLY A 189 11.77 -2.65 -15.36
CA GLY A 189 12.65 -2.55 -14.19
C GLY A 189 11.99 -2.08 -12.90
N VAL A 190 10.74 -1.60 -12.92
CA VAL A 190 10.01 -1.24 -11.68
C VAL A 190 9.70 -2.48 -10.85
N THR A 191 9.30 -3.56 -11.52
CA THR A 191 8.83 -4.76 -10.85
C THR A 191 9.87 -5.41 -9.96
N GLU A 192 11.11 -5.44 -10.40
CA GLU A 192 12.25 -6.01 -9.69
C GLU A 192 12.67 -5.19 -8.46
N ARG A 193 12.22 -3.93 -8.38
CA ARG A 193 12.57 -2.97 -7.32
C ARG A 193 11.41 -2.62 -6.40
N LEU A 194 10.24 -3.22 -6.60
CA LEU A 194 9.03 -2.95 -5.85
C LEU A 194 8.61 -4.17 -5.03
N VAL A 195 8.46 -3.96 -3.73
CA VAL A 195 7.99 -4.97 -2.78
C VAL A 195 6.68 -4.51 -2.16
N PHE A 196 5.61 -5.28 -2.31
CA PHE A 196 4.35 -5.02 -1.60
C PHE A 196 4.39 -5.58 -0.18
N VAL A 197 3.71 -4.86 0.72
CA VAL A 197 3.63 -5.12 2.15
C VAL A 197 2.23 -4.70 2.60
N THR A 198 1.61 -5.39 3.55
CA THR A 198 0.38 -4.90 4.19
C THR A 198 0.73 -3.88 5.27
N SER A 199 -0.23 -3.06 5.72
CA SER A 199 0.00 -2.24 6.92
C SER A 199 0.00 -3.14 8.17
N ALA A 200 0.66 -2.71 9.24
CA ALA A 200 0.80 -3.53 10.44
C ALA A 200 -0.53 -3.78 11.14
N MET A 201 -1.49 -2.85 11.09
CA MET A 201 -2.82 -3.03 11.66
C MET A 201 -3.71 -3.85 10.73
N HIS A 202 -3.66 -3.58 9.41
CA HIS A 202 -4.51 -4.30 8.45
C HIS A 202 -4.03 -5.71 8.17
N ALA A 203 -2.76 -6.04 8.43
CA ALA A 203 -2.22 -7.39 8.25
C ALA A 203 -3.10 -8.47 8.91
N TYR A 204 -3.67 -8.21 10.09
CA TYR A 204 -4.51 -9.16 10.80
C TYR A 204 -5.85 -9.46 10.11
N ALA A 205 -6.29 -8.62 9.17
CA ALA A 205 -7.47 -8.86 8.34
C ALA A 205 -7.20 -9.84 7.19
N HIS A 206 -5.94 -10.25 6.98
CA HIS A 206 -5.57 -11.21 5.95
C HIS A 206 -5.47 -12.64 6.48
N GLN A 207 -5.58 -13.59 5.55
CA GLN A 207 -5.31 -15.01 5.81
C GLN A 207 -3.90 -15.19 6.40
N TRP A 208 -3.74 -16.17 7.30
CA TRP A 208 -2.48 -16.40 8.02
C TRP A 208 -1.26 -16.52 7.09
N ALA A 209 -1.38 -17.28 5.99
CA ALA A 209 -0.31 -17.39 5.00
C ALA A 209 0.05 -16.04 4.34
N CYS A 210 -0.93 -15.14 4.11
CA CYS A 210 -0.65 -13.78 3.67
C CYS A 210 0.09 -12.97 4.73
N GLN A 211 -0.25 -13.13 6.02
CA GLN A 211 0.44 -12.45 7.11
C GLN A 211 1.93 -12.83 7.13
N ILE A 212 2.25 -14.12 7.02
CA ILE A 212 3.63 -14.60 7.00
C ILE A 212 4.47 -13.91 5.90
N VAL A 213 3.89 -13.68 4.72
CA VAL A 213 4.62 -13.16 3.55
C VAL A 213 4.62 -11.64 3.46
N TYR A 214 3.51 -11.00 3.82
CA TYR A 214 3.25 -9.57 3.57
C TYR A 214 3.20 -8.72 4.84
N ASN A 215 3.06 -9.30 6.04
CA ASN A 215 3.05 -8.50 7.28
C ASN A 215 4.43 -7.87 7.52
N PRO A 216 4.52 -6.55 7.74
CA PRO A 216 5.80 -5.86 7.93
C PRO A 216 6.55 -6.28 9.19
N ARG A 217 5.90 -6.95 10.16
CA ARG A 217 6.55 -7.51 11.34
C ARG A 217 7.22 -8.85 11.09
N MET A 218 6.82 -9.54 10.02
CA MET A 218 7.32 -10.87 9.63
C MET A 218 8.18 -10.81 8.36
N LYS A 219 8.09 -9.71 7.60
CA LYS A 219 8.83 -9.47 6.39
C LYS A 219 10.14 -8.74 6.68
N ASP A 220 11.24 -9.33 6.23
CA ASP A 220 12.56 -8.71 6.34
C ASP A 220 12.61 -7.33 5.68
N GLY A 221 13.46 -6.46 6.22
CA GLY A 221 13.68 -5.12 5.70
C GLY A 221 12.69 -4.04 6.15
N MET A 222 11.49 -4.41 6.62
CA MET A 222 10.47 -3.41 6.98
C MET A 222 10.76 -2.73 8.32
N GLY A 223 11.52 -3.40 9.19
CA GLY A 223 11.92 -2.91 10.51
C GLY A 223 10.71 -2.50 11.34
N LEU A 224 10.74 -1.28 11.88
CA LEU A 224 9.62 -0.77 12.68
C LEU A 224 8.53 -0.03 11.91
N SER A 225 8.63 0.05 10.58
CA SER A 225 7.63 0.73 9.74
C SER A 225 6.27 0.06 9.90
N ASP A 226 5.22 0.86 10.10
CA ASP A 226 3.86 0.36 10.31
C ASP A 226 2.98 0.48 9.07
N GLY A 227 3.28 1.39 8.14
CA GLY A 227 2.45 1.61 6.96
C GLY A 227 1.16 2.37 7.23
N GLU A 228 0.95 2.89 8.45
CA GLU A 228 -0.29 3.53 8.89
C GLU A 228 -0.31 5.05 8.63
N GLY A 229 0.59 5.54 7.79
CA GLY A 229 0.77 6.98 7.58
C GLY A 229 -0.42 7.64 6.88
N THR A 230 -1.09 6.91 5.99
CA THR A 230 -2.31 7.36 5.33
C THR A 230 -3.47 7.48 6.30
N GLU A 231 -3.64 6.58 7.26
CA GLU A 231 -4.66 6.71 8.31
C GLU A 231 -4.47 7.98 9.17
N ARG A 232 -3.21 8.32 9.48
CA ARG A 232 -2.88 9.58 10.17
C ARG A 232 -3.21 10.79 9.30
N LEU A 233 -2.95 10.72 7.99
CA LEU A 233 -3.33 11.73 7.03
C LEU A 233 -4.85 11.91 7.01
N TRP A 234 -5.62 10.83 6.94
CA TRP A 234 -7.08 10.85 6.96
C TRP A 234 -7.66 11.44 8.23
N SER A 235 -7.12 11.08 9.38
CA SER A 235 -7.49 11.69 10.66
C SER A 235 -7.32 13.21 10.63
N ALA A 236 -6.21 13.70 10.09
CA ALA A 236 -5.92 15.13 9.97
C ALA A 236 -6.76 15.85 8.89
N LEU A 237 -7.30 15.14 7.91
CA LEU A 237 -8.19 15.68 6.87
C LEU A 237 -9.68 15.53 7.20
N ARG A 238 -10.03 14.84 8.29
CA ARG A 238 -11.42 14.53 8.67
C ARG A 238 -12.36 15.74 8.68
N MET A 239 -11.90 16.89 9.19
CA MET A 239 -12.69 18.12 9.27
C MET A 239 -13.07 18.69 7.90
N LEU A 240 -12.33 18.34 6.85
CA LEU A 240 -12.61 18.79 5.49
C LEU A 240 -13.71 17.95 4.81
N ILE A 241 -14.02 16.75 5.31
CA ILE A 241 -15.00 15.85 4.69
C ILE A 241 -16.36 16.53 4.42
N PRO A 242 -17.04 17.15 5.42
CA PRO A 242 -18.33 17.79 5.18
C PRO A 242 -18.23 19.01 4.25
N ILE A 243 -17.16 19.79 4.36
CA ILE A 243 -16.93 21.01 3.59
C ILE A 243 -16.71 20.66 2.11
N LEU A 244 -15.76 19.79 1.84
CA LEU A 244 -15.35 19.41 0.48
C LEU A 244 -16.42 18.59 -0.25
N ARG A 245 -17.44 18.08 0.45
CA ARG A 245 -18.54 17.34 -0.17
C ARG A 245 -19.47 18.24 -0.97
N VAL A 246 -19.57 19.52 -0.62
CA VAL A 246 -20.53 20.48 -1.20
C VAL A 246 -19.86 21.66 -1.91
N VAL A 247 -18.54 21.72 -1.92
CA VAL A 247 -17.76 22.74 -2.63
C VAL A 247 -17.52 22.27 -4.06
N SER A 248 -17.69 23.17 -5.04
CA SER A 248 -17.42 22.91 -6.45
C SER A 248 -16.09 22.17 -6.71
N ARG A 249 -16.07 21.29 -7.70
CA ARG A 249 -14.99 20.34 -7.95
C ARG A 249 -13.60 20.98 -7.93
N LEU A 250 -13.28 21.90 -8.84
CA LEU A 250 -11.93 22.49 -8.93
C LEU A 250 -11.48 23.18 -7.62
N ARG A 251 -12.39 23.86 -6.91
CA ARG A 251 -12.06 24.46 -5.59
C ARG A 251 -11.73 23.41 -4.54
N ARG A 252 -12.40 22.26 -4.56
CA ARG A 252 -12.10 21.14 -3.68
C ARG A 252 -10.66 20.65 -3.90
N HIS A 253 -10.20 20.50 -5.14
CA HIS A 253 -8.82 20.13 -5.45
C HIS A 253 -7.81 21.11 -4.85
N VAL A 254 -8.04 22.42 -5.03
CA VAL A 254 -7.21 23.47 -4.42
C VAL A 254 -7.17 23.34 -2.90
N LEU A 255 -8.31 23.16 -2.24
CA LEU A 255 -8.38 23.09 -0.78
C LEU A 255 -7.64 21.87 -0.23
N ILE A 256 -7.77 20.71 -0.89
CA ILE A 256 -7.01 19.50 -0.53
C ILE A 256 -5.52 19.76 -0.71
N ASP A 257 -5.10 20.22 -1.89
CA ASP A 257 -3.69 20.47 -2.21
C ASP A 257 -3.03 21.47 -1.26
N ARG A 258 -3.71 22.58 -0.96
CA ARG A 258 -3.26 23.59 0.02
C ARG A 258 -3.16 23.03 1.43
N GLN A 259 -4.10 22.19 1.84
CA GLN A 259 -4.05 21.54 3.14
C GLN A 259 -2.87 20.56 3.21
N LEU A 260 -2.65 19.75 2.18
CA LEU A 260 -1.49 18.85 2.08
C LEU A 260 -0.17 19.62 2.11
N LEU A 261 -0.08 20.77 1.42
CA LEU A 261 1.08 21.68 1.49
C LEU A 261 1.35 22.15 2.92
N ARG A 262 0.31 22.62 3.63
CA ARG A 262 0.43 23.07 5.02
C ARG A 262 0.88 21.93 5.94
N MET A 263 0.26 20.75 5.80
CA MET A 263 0.61 19.56 6.58
C MET A 263 2.03 19.09 6.30
N GLY A 264 2.40 18.95 5.03
CA GLY A 264 3.74 18.54 4.61
C GLY A 264 4.82 19.48 5.15
N ARG A 265 4.58 20.80 5.15
CA ARG A 265 5.49 21.78 5.79
C ARG A 265 5.61 21.56 7.29
N LYS A 266 4.48 21.42 8.00
CA LYS A 266 4.48 21.17 9.46
C LYS A 266 5.25 19.90 9.81
N MET A 267 5.00 18.82 9.07
CA MET A 267 5.65 17.52 9.32
C MET A 267 7.13 17.55 8.98
N ARG A 268 7.53 18.25 7.91
CA ARG A 268 8.94 18.46 7.57
C ARG A 268 9.68 19.22 8.66
N ASN A 269 9.11 20.31 9.17
CA ASN A 269 9.72 21.08 10.26
C ASN A 269 9.84 20.26 11.55
N GLY A 270 8.95 19.29 11.75
CA GLY A 270 8.97 18.35 12.88
C GLY A 270 9.82 17.09 12.67
N LEU A 271 10.51 16.93 11.54
CA LEU A 271 11.31 15.74 11.24
C LEU A 271 12.38 15.45 12.29
N PRO A 272 13.16 16.44 12.79
CA PRO A 272 14.18 16.16 13.81
C PRO A 272 13.59 15.52 15.08
N GLN A 273 12.48 16.05 15.59
CA GLN A 273 11.80 15.49 16.76
C GLN A 273 11.16 14.14 16.46
N TYR A 274 10.63 13.94 15.25
CA TYR A 274 10.12 12.64 14.80
C TYR A 274 11.23 11.58 14.82
N LEU A 275 12.37 11.86 14.18
CA LEU A 275 13.50 10.93 14.06
C LEU A 275 14.08 10.59 15.44
N ARG A 276 14.28 11.59 16.31
CA ARG A 276 14.76 11.37 17.69
C ARG A 276 13.83 10.43 18.47
N ARG A 277 12.50 10.64 18.35
CA ARG A 277 11.51 9.76 19.00
C ARG A 277 11.57 8.34 18.44
N ARG A 278 11.62 8.18 17.12
CA ARG A 278 11.71 6.86 16.47
C ARG A 278 13.01 6.12 16.86
N ALA A 279 14.14 6.81 16.92
CA ALA A 279 15.40 6.22 17.38
C ALA A 279 15.30 5.71 18.83
N LYS A 280 14.73 6.52 19.74
CA LYS A 280 14.48 6.09 21.13
C LYS A 280 13.56 4.86 21.19
N THR A 281 12.47 4.86 20.43
CA THR A 281 11.55 3.72 20.35
C THR A 281 12.26 2.45 19.84
N ALA A 282 13.13 2.58 18.83
CA ALA A 282 13.89 1.45 18.31
C ALA A 282 14.80 0.83 19.38
N VAL A 283 15.56 1.66 20.11
CA VAL A 283 16.43 1.20 21.21
C VAL A 283 15.60 0.51 22.30
N THR A 284 14.48 1.12 22.72
CA THR A 284 13.60 0.52 23.74
C THR A 284 13.02 -0.82 23.28
N LYS A 285 12.58 -0.94 22.02
CA LYS A 285 12.05 -2.20 21.49
C LYS A 285 13.15 -3.26 21.36
N ALA A 286 14.35 -2.90 20.94
CA ALA A 286 15.48 -3.82 20.87
C ALA A 286 15.86 -4.37 22.26
N ALA A 287 15.87 -3.50 23.28
CA ALA A 287 16.12 -3.94 24.66
C ALA A 287 15.06 -4.93 25.15
N LYS A 288 13.77 -4.65 24.92
CA LYS A 288 12.67 -5.57 25.26
C LYS A 288 12.78 -6.91 24.53
N ALA A 289 13.03 -6.88 23.23
CA ALA A 289 13.19 -8.09 22.43
C ALA A 289 14.40 -8.94 22.90
N ASN A 290 15.48 -8.32 23.38
CA ASN A 290 16.60 -9.05 23.96
C ASN A 290 16.22 -9.75 25.28
N VAL A 291 15.42 -9.11 26.13
CA VAL A 291 14.91 -9.74 27.36
C VAL A 291 13.99 -10.91 27.03
N GLU A 292 13.07 -10.75 26.08
CA GLU A 292 12.19 -11.84 25.61
C GLU A 292 12.97 -13.01 25.04
N LEU A 293 14.02 -12.73 24.26
CA LEU A 293 14.93 -13.74 23.73
C LEU A 293 15.63 -14.52 24.85
N VAL A 294 16.18 -13.84 25.86
CA VAL A 294 16.82 -14.51 27.00
C VAL A 294 15.81 -15.35 27.77
N ASN A 295 14.62 -14.81 28.04
CA ASN A 295 13.56 -15.52 28.76
C ASN A 295 13.01 -16.73 27.99
N SER A 296 13.13 -16.75 26.66
CA SER A 296 12.74 -17.91 25.86
C SER A 296 13.63 -19.14 26.12
N GLY A 297 14.83 -18.98 26.69
CA GLY A 297 15.78 -20.06 26.91
C GLY A 297 16.42 -20.60 25.63
N HIS A 298 16.15 -20.00 24.46
CA HIS A 298 16.60 -20.48 23.16
C HIS A 298 17.56 -19.51 22.47
N GLY A 299 18.56 -20.06 21.78
CA GLY A 299 19.46 -19.29 20.93
C GLY A 299 18.76 -18.71 19.70
N ARG A 300 19.29 -17.58 19.17
CA ARG A 300 18.74 -16.93 17.97
C ARG A 300 18.67 -17.85 16.76
N ASP A 301 19.69 -18.68 16.56
CA ASP A 301 19.76 -19.56 15.39
C ASP A 301 18.72 -20.67 15.46
N PHE A 302 18.47 -21.22 16.66
CA PHE A 302 17.37 -22.16 16.88
C PHE A 302 16.02 -21.51 16.55
N LEU A 303 15.74 -20.31 17.08
CA LEU A 303 14.47 -19.62 16.83
C LEU A 303 14.27 -19.27 15.35
N LYS A 304 15.34 -18.89 14.63
CA LYS A 304 15.28 -18.69 13.18
C LYS A 304 14.94 -19.98 12.44
N GLN A 305 15.55 -21.10 12.80
CA GLN A 305 15.23 -22.41 12.20
C GLN A 305 13.77 -22.80 12.47
N GLN A 306 13.29 -22.65 13.71
CA GLN A 306 11.89 -22.91 14.05
C GLN A 306 10.94 -22.02 13.26
N TRP A 307 11.27 -20.72 13.12
CA TRP A 307 10.48 -19.80 12.30
C TRP A 307 10.45 -20.22 10.83
N GLU A 308 11.58 -20.62 10.25
CA GLU A 308 11.61 -21.13 8.87
C GLU A 308 10.78 -22.41 8.69
N HIS A 309 10.82 -23.34 9.67
CA HIS A 309 9.98 -24.53 9.66
C HIS A 309 8.49 -24.16 9.69
N GLN A 310 8.08 -23.26 10.58
CA GLN A 310 6.70 -22.79 10.67
C GLN A 310 6.27 -22.13 9.37
N ARG A 311 7.08 -21.22 8.82
CA ARG A 311 6.79 -20.57 7.53
C ARG A 311 6.58 -21.60 6.43
N LYS A 312 7.48 -22.58 6.28
CA LYS A 312 7.37 -23.63 5.27
C LYS A 312 6.09 -24.46 5.44
N ALA A 313 5.74 -24.85 6.66
CA ALA A 313 4.53 -25.62 6.94
C ALA A 313 3.26 -24.82 6.59
N GLU A 314 3.15 -23.58 7.10
CA GLU A 314 1.95 -22.74 7.01
C GLU A 314 1.69 -22.14 5.62
N THR A 315 2.74 -22.04 4.81
CA THR A 315 2.64 -21.62 3.40
C THR A 315 2.56 -22.79 2.42
N SER A 316 2.63 -24.04 2.91
CA SER A 316 2.46 -25.21 2.06
C SER A 316 0.98 -25.50 1.80
N VAL A 317 0.65 -25.94 0.59
CA VAL A 317 -0.72 -26.29 0.17
C VAL A 317 -1.34 -27.39 1.05
N ARG A 318 -0.53 -28.20 1.73
CA ARG A 318 -0.95 -29.37 2.51
C ARG A 318 -1.43 -29.08 3.93
N SER A 319 -1.20 -27.89 4.48
CA SER A 319 -1.57 -27.59 5.88
C SER A 319 -3.07 -27.39 6.12
N ARG A 320 -3.90 -27.36 5.07
CA ARG A 320 -5.33 -27.02 5.16
C ARG A 320 -6.30 -28.15 4.82
N THR A 321 -5.83 -29.33 4.44
CA THR A 321 -6.70 -30.51 4.24
C THR A 321 -7.05 -31.23 5.55
N SER A 322 -6.52 -30.79 6.69
CA SER A 322 -6.74 -31.44 7.99
C SER A 322 -7.93 -30.90 8.81
N ASP A 323 -8.57 -29.80 8.40
CA ASP A 323 -9.62 -29.15 9.22
C ASP A 323 -11.07 -29.46 8.77
N VAL A 324 -11.30 -30.47 7.91
CA VAL A 324 -12.65 -30.85 7.45
C VAL A 324 -13.08 -32.25 7.94
N ALA A 325 -12.30 -32.89 8.80
CA ALA A 325 -12.61 -34.24 9.29
C ALA A 325 -12.67 -34.32 10.83
N CYS A 326 -13.45 -33.46 11.48
CA CYS A 326 -13.88 -33.71 12.86
C CYS A 326 -15.11 -32.87 13.23
N ASP A 327 -16.26 -33.10 12.58
CA ASP A 327 -17.55 -32.78 13.20
C ASP A 327 -18.69 -33.58 12.57
N SER A 328 -18.77 -34.87 12.91
CA SER A 328 -19.96 -35.70 12.71
C SER A 328 -19.93 -36.94 13.59
N SER A 329 -19.82 -36.73 14.90
CA SER A 329 -20.30 -37.69 15.89
C SER A 329 -20.29 -37.04 17.28
N GLU A 330 -21.47 -36.62 17.75
CA GLU A 330 -22.04 -37.05 19.05
C GLU A 330 -23.22 -36.14 19.47
N HIS A 331 -24.41 -36.75 19.45
CA HIS A 331 -25.64 -36.51 20.22
C HIS A 331 -26.53 -35.29 19.86
#